data_AF-T0L8F9-F1
#
_entry.id   AF-T0L8F9-F1
#
_cell.length_a   1.000
_cell.length_b   1.000
_cell.length_c   1.000
_cell.angle_alpha   90.00
_cell.angle_beta   90.00
_cell.angle_gamma   90.00
#
_symmetry.space_group_name_H-M   'P 1'
#
loop_
_entity.id
_entity.type
_entity.pdbx_description
1 polymer ?
#
loop_
_entity_poly.entity_id
_entity_poly.type
_entity_poly.pdbx_seq_one_letter_code
_entity_poly.pdbx_strand_id
1 'polypeptide(L)'
;MSLKCKFCSSKIDNNYCKTCRAHFKFKNNTQIYTSVEIDKLNYSSIQDRLCIKCTKYYATNCVIYAYSFIDYIKKLKFCRSCKKENEKFIRNMFYNNFIMYRFKKRIYNNFYLFFTILIFLLFKSNFLFYSITYLILYSWNFKDLIFFILGWYGNNNFAINIIFILYNIYIMLFRKRDCFKMPNNLETVKDMKIEEHIRDLHLK
;
A
#
# COMPACT_ATOMS: atom_id res chain seq x y z
N MET A 1 -21.32 12.16 8.75
CA MET A 1 -19.85 12.23 8.86
C MET A 1 -19.28 10.84 8.55
N SER A 2 -18.56 10.66 7.44
CA SER A 2 -18.00 9.34 7.08
C SER A 2 -16.70 9.11 7.85
N LEU A 3 -16.69 8.11 8.72
CA LEU A 3 -15.49 7.72 9.45
C LEU A 3 -14.51 7.08 8.45
N LYS A 4 -13.24 7.49 8.50
CA LYS A 4 -12.17 6.89 7.70
C LYS A 4 -11.40 5.90 8.55
N CYS A 5 -11.03 4.78 7.94
CA CYS A 5 -10.19 3.78 8.57
C CYS A 5 -8.80 4.35 8.80
N LYS A 6 -8.34 4.41 10.05
CA LYS A 6 -6.95 4.76 10.39
C LYS A 6 -5.92 3.87 9.67
N PHE A 7 -6.33 2.68 9.24
CA PHE A 7 -5.42 1.68 8.66
C PHE A 7 -5.30 1.68 7.14
N CYS A 8 -6.35 2.04 6.41
CA CYS A 8 -6.31 2.08 4.95
C CYS A 8 -6.89 3.38 4.36
N SER A 9 -7.27 4.34 5.19
CA SER A 9 -7.95 5.61 4.83
C SER A 9 -9.27 5.46 4.08
N SER A 10 -9.70 4.23 3.80
CA SER A 10 -10.99 3.89 3.21
C SER A 10 -12.15 4.26 4.12
N LYS A 11 -13.34 4.44 3.53
CA LYS A 11 -14.58 4.67 4.27
C LYS A 11 -14.88 3.47 5.19
N ILE A 12 -15.30 3.78 6.41
CA ILE A 12 -15.87 2.85 7.37
C ILE A 12 -17.39 2.97 7.28
N ASP A 13 -18.06 1.84 7.11
CA ASP A 13 -19.51 1.72 7.23
C ASP A 13 -19.78 0.81 8.44
N ASN A 14 -20.59 1.26 9.41
CA ASN A 14 -20.97 0.50 10.62
C ASN A 14 -19.77 -0.11 11.37
N ASN A 15 -18.74 0.68 11.64
CA ASN A 15 -17.50 0.26 12.31
C ASN A 15 -16.70 -0.84 11.59
N TYR A 16 -17.00 -1.09 10.31
CA TYR A 16 -16.29 -2.07 9.48
C TYR A 16 -15.62 -1.39 8.27
N CYS A 17 -14.40 -1.83 7.95
CA CYS A 17 -13.70 -1.39 6.76
C CYS A 17 -13.59 -2.52 5.74
N LYS A 18 -14.30 -2.39 4.61
CA LYS A 18 -14.28 -3.35 3.49
C LYS A 18 -12.89 -3.60 2.92
N THR A 19 -12.06 -2.56 2.82
CA THR A 19 -10.69 -2.68 2.26
C THR A 19 -9.77 -3.49 3.17
N CYS A 20 -9.93 -3.31 4.48
CA CYS A 20 -9.11 -3.98 5.48
C CYS A 20 -9.77 -5.27 6.03
N ARG A 21 -11.03 -5.56 5.64
CA ARG A 21 -11.94 -6.57 6.24
C ARG A 21 -11.91 -6.61 7.76
N ALA A 22 -11.78 -5.44 8.39
CA ALA A 22 -11.59 -5.30 9.82
C ALA A 22 -12.74 -4.55 10.48
N HIS A 23 -13.14 -5.03 11.65
CA HIS A 23 -14.06 -4.37 12.57
C HIS A 23 -13.29 -3.54 13.59
N PHE A 24 -13.94 -2.47 14.02
CA PHE A 24 -13.39 -1.52 14.98
C PHE A 24 -14.40 -1.18 16.07
N LYS A 25 -13.91 -0.69 17.20
CA LYS A 25 -14.70 0.05 18.18
C LYS A 25 -14.16 1.47 18.27
N PHE A 26 -15.03 2.43 18.57
CA PHE A 26 -14.63 3.81 18.82
C PHE A 26 -14.74 4.07 20.31
N LYS A 27 -13.63 4.46 20.95
CA LYS A 27 -13.57 4.89 22.35
C LYS A 27 -12.82 6.22 22.39
N ASN A 28 -13.41 7.27 22.96
CA ASN A 28 -12.80 8.60 23.07
C ASN A 28 -12.24 9.14 21.73
N ASN A 29 -13.01 9.08 20.64
CA ASN A 29 -12.57 9.43 19.27
C ASN A 29 -11.37 8.63 18.72
N THR A 30 -10.95 7.56 19.42
CA THR A 30 -9.92 6.64 18.93
C THR A 30 -10.55 5.37 18.36
N GLN A 31 -10.20 5.05 17.11
CA GLN A 31 -10.53 3.79 16.47
C GLN A 31 -9.61 2.69 17.02
N ILE A 32 -10.20 1.71 17.70
CA ILE A 32 -9.56 0.53 18.29
C ILE A 32 -9.88 -0.67 17.41
N TYR A 33 -8.86 -1.43 17.02
CA TYR A 33 -9.01 -2.69 16.30
C TYR A 33 -9.70 -3.74 17.17
N THR A 34 -10.70 -4.44 16.63
CA THR A 34 -11.36 -5.54 17.37
C THR A 34 -11.17 -6.89 16.72
N SER A 35 -11.46 -7.03 15.43
CA SER A 35 -11.42 -8.33 14.76
C SER A 35 -11.33 -8.16 13.25
N VAL A 36 -10.93 -9.23 12.56
CA VAL A 36 -10.98 -9.36 11.10
C VAL A 36 -12.10 -10.34 10.75
N GLU A 37 -12.81 -10.06 9.66
CA GLU A 37 -13.75 -10.98 9.05
C GLU A 37 -12.98 -12.12 8.38
N ILE A 38 -13.19 -13.34 8.88
CA ILE A 38 -12.49 -14.56 8.46
C ILE A 38 -13.49 -15.47 7.76
N ASP A 39 -13.16 -15.92 6.55
CA ASP A 39 -13.97 -16.90 5.83
C ASP A 39 -13.88 -18.27 6.54
N LYS A 40 -14.97 -19.04 6.64
CA LYS A 40 -14.92 -20.39 7.23
C LYS A 40 -13.96 -21.28 6.44
N LEU A 41 -13.05 -21.95 7.16
CA LEU A 41 -12.07 -22.89 6.62
C LEU A 41 -12.37 -24.30 7.11
N ASN A 42 -12.10 -25.29 6.28
CA ASN A 42 -12.22 -26.71 6.63
C ASN A 42 -10.90 -27.29 7.16
N TYR A 43 -9.88 -26.45 7.36
CA TYR A 43 -8.53 -26.87 7.73
C TYR A 43 -7.78 -25.72 8.41
N SER A 44 -6.82 -26.08 9.26
CA SER A 44 -6.01 -25.16 10.08
C SER A 44 -4.63 -24.85 9.50
N SER A 45 -4.11 -25.70 8.60
CA SER A 45 -2.83 -25.48 7.91
C SER A 45 -2.95 -25.70 6.40
N ILE A 46 -2.23 -24.89 5.62
CA ILE A 46 -2.15 -25.00 4.16
C ILE A 46 -1.08 -25.99 3.71
N GLN A 47 -0.12 -26.36 4.58
CA GLN A 47 1.10 -27.06 4.17
C GLN A 47 0.82 -28.39 3.45
N ASP A 48 -0.17 -29.15 3.96
CA ASP A 48 -0.56 -30.46 3.41
C ASP A 48 -1.45 -30.36 2.15
N ARG A 49 -1.87 -29.14 1.78
CA ARG A 49 -2.68 -28.86 0.59
C ARG A 49 -1.90 -28.19 -0.53
N LEU A 50 -0.59 -28.05 -0.35
CA LEU A 50 0.33 -27.56 -1.36
C LEU A 50 0.94 -28.74 -2.11
N CYS A 51 1.17 -28.57 -3.41
CA CYS A 51 1.99 -29.53 -4.14
C CYS A 51 3.45 -29.45 -3.64
N ILE A 52 4.22 -30.52 -3.83
CA ILE A 52 5.61 -30.65 -3.33
C ILE A 52 6.46 -29.40 -3.63
N LYS A 53 6.36 -28.82 -4.84
CA LYS A 53 7.09 -27.60 -5.21
C LYS A 53 6.67 -26.39 -4.38
N CYS A 54 5.36 -26.21 -4.17
CA CYS A 54 4.82 -25.11 -3.38
C CYS A 54 5.12 -25.29 -1.90
N THR A 55 5.10 -26.52 -1.37
CA THR A 55 5.47 -26.84 0.01
C THR A 55 6.92 -26.48 0.29
N LYS A 56 7.85 -26.85 -0.62
CA LYS A 56 9.25 -26.44 -0.51
C LYS A 56 9.40 -24.93 -0.50
N TYR A 57 8.72 -24.22 -1.40
CA TYR A 57 8.74 -22.76 -1.41
C TYR A 57 8.14 -22.19 -0.11
N TYR A 58 7.03 -22.72 0.38
CA TYR A 58 6.39 -22.28 1.63
C TYR A 58 7.29 -22.41 2.85
N ALA A 59 8.13 -23.45 2.91
CA ALA A 59 9.09 -23.65 3.98
C ALA A 59 10.30 -22.69 3.92
N THR A 60 10.51 -21.96 2.82
CA THR A 60 11.60 -20.98 2.75
C THR A 60 11.26 -19.70 3.49
N ASN A 61 12.26 -19.02 4.09
CA ASN A 61 12.08 -17.72 4.74
C ASN A 61 12.08 -16.57 3.73
N CYS A 62 11.13 -16.58 2.79
CA CYS A 62 11.00 -15.53 1.78
C CYS A 62 9.98 -14.47 2.20
N VAL A 63 10.32 -13.21 1.97
CA VAL A 63 9.45 -12.07 2.25
C VAL A 63 8.92 -11.48 0.94
N ILE A 64 7.63 -11.21 0.92
CA ILE A 64 6.89 -10.66 -0.22
C ILE A 64 6.41 -9.25 0.14
N TYR A 65 6.81 -8.27 -0.67
CA TYR A 65 6.33 -6.90 -0.58
C TYR A 65 5.08 -6.72 -1.45
N ALA A 66 3.96 -6.38 -0.83
CA ALA A 66 2.69 -6.22 -1.52
C ALA A 66 1.95 -4.94 -1.11
N TYR A 67 1.10 -4.41 -1.98
CA TYR A 67 0.23 -3.25 -1.69
C TYR A 67 -1.22 -3.64 -1.39
N SER A 68 -1.61 -4.87 -1.72
CA SER A 68 -2.94 -5.42 -1.49
C SER A 68 -2.88 -6.95 -1.47
N PHE A 69 -3.95 -7.61 -1.05
CA PHE A 69 -4.07 -9.07 -1.15
C PHE A 69 -3.91 -9.57 -2.59
N ILE A 70 -4.48 -8.87 -3.56
CA ILE A 70 -4.38 -9.24 -4.99
C ILE A 70 -2.93 -9.14 -5.47
N ASP A 71 -2.19 -8.10 -5.05
CA ASP A 71 -0.77 -7.97 -5.38
C ASP A 71 0.07 -9.06 -4.69
N TYR A 72 -0.26 -9.38 -3.43
CA TYR A 72 0.38 -10.45 -2.66
C TYR A 72 0.20 -11.81 -3.33
N ILE A 73 -1.04 -12.22 -3.64
CA ILE A 73 -1.33 -13.52 -4.24
C ILE A 73 -0.74 -13.64 -5.65
N LYS A 74 -0.62 -12.54 -6.40
CA LYS A 74 0.09 -12.51 -7.69
C LYS A 74 1.58 -12.82 -7.50
N LYS A 75 2.24 -12.15 -6.56
CA LYS A 75 3.69 -12.29 -6.28
C LYS A 75 4.06 -13.61 -5.60
N LEU A 76 3.12 -14.26 -4.91
CA LEU A 76 3.32 -15.56 -4.29
C LEU A 76 3.72 -16.59 -5.36
N LYS A 77 4.81 -17.34 -5.18
CA LYS A 77 5.31 -18.28 -6.21
C LYS A 77 4.63 -19.66 -6.21
N PHE A 78 3.40 -19.74 -5.69
CA PHE A 78 2.60 -20.96 -5.79
C PHE A 78 2.11 -21.20 -7.22
N CYS A 79 1.86 -22.47 -7.57
CA CYS A 79 1.21 -22.80 -8.83
C CYS A 79 -0.25 -22.30 -8.84
N ARG A 80 -0.85 -22.20 -10.03
CA ARG A 80 -2.21 -21.66 -10.19
C ARG A 80 -3.28 -22.48 -9.43
N SER A 81 -3.18 -23.81 -9.42
CA SER A 81 -4.12 -24.67 -8.68
C SER A 81 -4.00 -24.46 -7.17
N CYS A 82 -2.79 -24.54 -6.60
CA CYS A 82 -2.59 -24.29 -5.16
C CYS A 82 -3.05 -22.88 -4.72
N LYS A 83 -2.87 -21.85 -5.57
CA LYS A 83 -3.42 -20.50 -5.28
C LYS A 83 -4.95 -20.51 -5.23
N LYS A 84 -5.60 -21.13 -6.21
CA LYS A 84 -7.06 -21.14 -6.34
C LYS A 84 -7.72 -21.95 -5.23
N GLU A 85 -7.20 -23.14 -4.94
CA GLU A 85 -7.75 -24.04 -3.92
C GLU A 85 -7.60 -23.49 -2.50
N ASN A 86 -6.53 -22.73 -2.26
CA ASN A 86 -6.20 -22.20 -0.93
C ASN A 86 -6.38 -20.68 -0.81
N GLU A 87 -7.04 -20.03 -1.76
CA GLU A 87 -7.19 -18.56 -1.78
C GLU A 87 -7.83 -18.03 -0.49
N LYS A 88 -8.87 -18.71 0.00
CA LYS A 88 -9.57 -18.34 1.26
C LYS A 88 -8.63 -18.39 2.46
N PHE A 89 -7.82 -19.43 2.56
CA PHE A 89 -6.84 -19.56 3.64
C PHE A 89 -5.80 -18.43 3.59
N ILE A 90 -5.21 -18.23 2.41
CA ILE A 90 -4.19 -17.19 2.19
C ILE A 90 -4.78 -15.82 2.50
N ARG A 91 -6.04 -15.57 2.12
CA ARG A 91 -6.76 -14.32 2.39
C ARG A 91 -6.99 -14.09 3.88
N ASN A 92 -7.48 -15.10 4.59
CA ASN A 92 -7.71 -15.03 6.03
C ASN A 92 -6.41 -14.72 6.77
N MET A 93 -5.31 -15.38 6.41
CA MET A 93 -4.02 -15.14 7.04
C MET A 93 -3.42 -13.79 6.65
N PHE A 94 -3.60 -13.36 5.40
CA PHE A 94 -3.19 -12.02 4.94
C PHE A 94 -3.86 -10.94 5.79
N TYR A 95 -5.18 -11.01 5.98
CA TYR A 95 -5.92 -10.02 6.76
C TYR A 95 -5.73 -10.19 8.28
N ASN A 96 -5.61 -11.41 8.82
CA ASN A 96 -5.28 -11.57 10.24
C ASN A 96 -3.96 -10.90 10.61
N ASN A 97 -2.98 -10.95 9.70
CA ASN A 97 -1.65 -10.41 9.93
C ASN A 97 -1.41 -9.05 9.25
N PHE A 98 -2.42 -8.42 8.63
CA PHE A 98 -2.20 -7.23 7.79
C PHE A 98 -1.61 -6.06 8.60
N ILE A 99 -2.04 -5.90 9.85
CA ILE A 99 -1.58 -4.82 10.73
C ILE A 99 -0.09 -5.00 11.05
N MET A 100 0.33 -6.23 11.33
CA MET A 100 1.68 -6.59 11.75
C MET A 100 2.71 -6.38 10.67
N TYR A 101 2.35 -6.66 9.43
CA TYR A 101 3.27 -6.52 8.31
C TYR A 101 3.14 -5.19 7.57
N ARG A 102 2.27 -4.30 8.04
CA ARG A 102 2.11 -2.96 7.45
C ARG A 102 3.32 -2.10 7.78
N PHE A 103 3.79 -1.38 6.78
CA PHE A 103 4.75 -0.30 6.92
C PHE A 103 4.50 0.77 5.84
N LYS A 104 4.98 2.00 6.07
CA LYS A 104 4.91 3.09 5.07
C LYS A 104 6.16 3.06 4.20
N LYS A 105 6.00 2.92 2.89
CA LYS A 105 7.09 3.04 1.90
C LYS A 105 6.92 4.31 1.06
N ARG A 106 8.01 4.98 0.70
CA ARG A 106 7.97 6.05 -0.31
C ARG A 106 7.42 5.49 -1.63
N ILE A 107 6.51 6.23 -2.25
CA ILE A 107 5.91 5.83 -3.54
C ILE A 107 6.97 5.95 -4.64
N TYR A 108 7.70 7.06 -4.62
CA TYR A 108 8.70 7.38 -5.63
C TYR A 108 10.08 7.10 -5.05
N ASN A 109 10.85 6.28 -5.78
CA ASN A 109 12.27 6.10 -5.50
C ASN A 109 13.08 7.31 -6.01
N ASN A 110 14.32 7.47 -5.56
CA ASN A 110 15.21 8.56 -5.97
C ASN A 110 15.40 8.65 -7.49
N PHE A 111 15.26 7.53 -8.21
CA PHE A 111 15.28 7.50 -9.66
C PHE A 111 14.22 8.39 -10.30
N TYR A 112 13.00 8.43 -9.74
CA TYR A 112 11.92 9.30 -10.25
C TYR A 112 12.24 10.77 -10.03
N LEU A 113 12.87 11.11 -8.90
CA LEU A 113 13.30 12.47 -8.60
C LEU A 113 14.38 12.94 -9.57
N PHE A 114 15.37 12.09 -9.84
CA PHE A 114 16.36 12.34 -10.88
C PHE A 114 15.71 12.54 -12.26
N PHE A 115 14.78 11.66 -12.64
CA PHE A 115 14.13 11.72 -13.94
C PHE A 115 13.29 12.99 -14.12
N THR A 116 12.55 13.43 -13.09
CA THR A 116 11.79 14.69 -13.18
C THR A 116 12.67 15.93 -13.29
N ILE A 117 13.81 15.96 -12.59
CA ILE A 117 14.79 17.04 -12.76
C ILE A 117 15.38 17.02 -14.18
N LEU A 118 15.72 15.83 -14.70
CA LEU A 118 16.25 15.68 -16.05
C LEU A 118 15.25 16.16 -17.12
N ILE A 119 13.97 15.77 -17.02
CA ILE A 119 12.92 16.22 -17.95
C ILE A 119 12.75 17.75 -17.85
N PHE A 120 12.81 18.32 -16.65
CA PHE A 120 12.75 19.78 -16.48
C PHE A 120 13.87 20.48 -17.23
N LEU A 121 15.11 19.98 -17.12
CA LEU A 121 16.27 20.55 -17.82
C LEU A 121 16.17 20.41 -19.35
N LEU A 122 15.68 19.27 -19.85
CA LEU A 122 15.60 18.96 -21.28
C LEU A 122 14.47 19.70 -22.00
N PHE A 123 13.26 19.64 -21.46
CA PHE A 123 12.09 20.21 -22.13
C PHE A 123 11.84 21.66 -21.75
N LYS A 124 12.53 22.15 -20.70
CA LYS A 124 12.24 23.43 -20.04
C LYS A 124 10.75 23.51 -19.68
N SER A 125 10.30 24.66 -19.21
CA SER A 125 8.90 24.95 -18.94
C SER A 125 8.09 24.93 -20.24
N ASN A 126 7.79 23.74 -20.72
CA ASN A 126 7.06 23.49 -21.94
C ASN A 126 5.95 22.48 -21.64
N PHE A 127 4.88 22.51 -22.44
CA PHE A 127 3.70 21.68 -22.22
C PHE A 127 4.04 20.18 -22.05
N LEU A 128 5.05 19.69 -22.78
CA LEU A 128 5.55 18.32 -22.67
C LEU A 128 6.11 17.99 -21.28
N PHE A 129 6.82 18.91 -20.62
CA PHE A 129 7.32 18.71 -19.26
C PHE A 129 6.18 18.46 -18.28
N TYR A 130 5.13 19.27 -18.34
CA TYR A 130 3.96 19.13 -17.47
C TYR A 130 3.27 17.79 -17.71
N SER A 131 3.03 17.45 -18.96
CA SER A 131 2.34 16.20 -19.35
C SER A 131 3.10 14.96 -18.89
N ILE A 132 4.41 14.92 -19.14
CA ILE A 132 5.26 13.80 -18.75
C ILE A 132 5.34 13.71 -17.22
N THR A 133 5.51 14.84 -16.53
CA THR A 133 5.58 14.87 -15.06
C THR A 133 4.27 14.42 -14.42
N TYR A 134 3.13 14.82 -14.98
CA TYR A 134 1.80 14.38 -14.54
C TYR A 134 1.61 12.87 -14.72
N LEU A 135 2.04 12.31 -15.87
CA LEU A 135 2.01 10.87 -16.11
C LEU A 135 2.88 10.09 -15.12
N ILE A 136 4.08 10.60 -14.79
CA ILE A 136 5.01 9.97 -13.85
C ILE A 136 4.47 10.01 -12.42
N LEU A 137 3.92 11.15 -12.01
CA LEU A 137 3.49 11.39 -10.64
C LEU A 137 2.11 10.82 -10.35
N TYR A 138 1.41 10.24 -11.32
CA TYR A 138 -0.02 10.08 -11.26
C TYR A 138 -0.51 9.44 -9.96
N SER A 139 -1.18 10.29 -9.19
CA SER A 139 -2.11 9.91 -8.16
C SER A 139 -3.38 10.71 -8.46
N TRP A 140 -4.54 10.07 -8.44
CA TRP A 140 -5.81 10.69 -8.77
C TRP A 140 -6.32 11.57 -7.61
N ASN A 141 -5.51 12.52 -7.14
CA ASN A 141 -5.89 13.43 -6.07
C ASN A 141 -6.22 14.80 -6.66
N PHE A 142 -7.38 15.35 -6.31
CA PHE A 142 -7.89 16.60 -6.89
C PHE A 142 -6.94 17.79 -6.70
N LYS A 143 -6.18 17.79 -5.58
CA LYS A 143 -5.14 18.81 -5.32
C LYS A 143 -4.02 18.77 -6.36
N ASP A 144 -3.60 17.58 -6.77
CA ASP A 144 -2.51 17.40 -7.75
C ASP A 144 -2.97 17.87 -9.15
N LEU A 145 -4.26 17.70 -9.47
CA LEU A 145 -4.86 18.22 -10.70
C LEU A 145 -4.89 19.76 -10.73
N ILE A 146 -5.23 20.41 -9.63
CA ILE A 146 -5.20 21.88 -9.54
C ILE A 146 -3.78 22.40 -9.76
N PHE A 147 -2.78 21.81 -9.08
CA PHE A 147 -1.38 22.22 -9.26
C PHE A 147 -0.87 22.00 -10.68
N PHE A 148 -1.32 20.93 -11.34
CA PHE A 148 -1.03 20.70 -12.76
C PHE A 148 -1.64 21.78 -13.66
N ILE A 149 -2.92 22.12 -13.48
CA ILE A 149 -3.60 23.17 -14.25
C ILE A 149 -2.93 24.53 -14.03
N LEU A 150 -2.57 24.86 -12.79
CA LEU A 150 -1.84 26.09 -12.47
C LEU A 150 -0.45 26.13 -13.12
N GLY A 151 0.29 25.03 -13.05
CA GLY A 151 1.59 24.89 -13.72
C GLY A 151 1.48 25.07 -15.24
N TRP A 152 0.42 24.52 -15.84
CA TRP A 152 0.14 24.68 -17.25
C TRP A 152 -0.18 26.12 -17.64
N TYR A 153 -1.18 26.74 -17.01
CA TYR A 153 -1.61 28.10 -17.35
C TYR A 153 -0.50 29.12 -17.05
N GLY A 154 0.32 28.84 -16.04
CA GLY A 154 1.45 29.65 -15.64
C GLY A 154 2.77 29.30 -16.33
N ASN A 155 2.77 28.49 -17.40
CA ASN A 155 4.01 27.97 -18.00
C ASN A 155 5.00 29.07 -18.44
N ASN A 156 4.49 30.23 -18.85
CA ASN A 156 5.33 31.37 -19.25
C ASN A 156 5.89 32.18 -18.06
N ASN A 157 5.50 31.84 -16.83
CA ASN A 157 5.93 32.52 -15.62
C ASN A 157 6.95 31.66 -14.87
N PHE A 158 8.20 32.14 -14.82
CA PHE A 158 9.30 31.46 -14.16
C PHE A 158 9.02 31.13 -12.67
N ALA A 159 8.34 32.01 -11.95
CA ALA A 159 8.00 31.78 -10.54
C ALA A 159 7.03 30.60 -10.37
N ILE A 160 6.03 30.49 -11.25
CA ILE A 160 5.06 29.38 -11.22
C ILE A 160 5.75 28.04 -11.53
N ASN A 161 6.68 28.05 -12.48
CA ASN A 161 7.46 26.88 -12.85
C ASN A 161 8.30 26.36 -11.67
N ILE A 162 8.96 27.26 -10.93
CA ILE A 162 9.71 26.90 -9.72
C ILE A 162 8.79 26.29 -8.66
N ILE A 163 7.65 26.93 -8.37
CA ILE A 163 6.68 26.44 -7.37
C ILE A 163 6.20 25.04 -7.74
N PHE A 164 5.91 24.78 -9.02
CA PHE A 164 5.48 23.47 -9.50
C PHE A 164 6.56 22.40 -9.31
N ILE A 165 7.82 22.70 -9.61
CA ILE A 165 8.95 21.77 -9.40
C ILE A 165 9.13 21.46 -7.92
N LEU A 166 9.11 22.49 -7.07
CA LEU A 166 9.20 22.31 -5.62
C LEU A 166 8.05 21.45 -5.09
N TYR A 167 6.83 21.65 -5.60
CA TYR A 167 5.68 20.82 -5.26
C TYR A 167 5.87 19.36 -5.70
N ASN A 168 6.39 19.11 -6.90
CA ASN A 168 6.67 17.76 -7.39
C ASN A 168 7.76 17.06 -6.57
N ILE A 169 8.85 17.76 -6.24
CA ILE A 169 9.90 17.26 -5.35
C ILE A 169 9.31 16.94 -3.98
N TYR A 170 8.49 17.83 -3.42
CA TYR A 170 7.79 17.61 -2.16
C TYR A 170 6.93 16.35 -2.21
N ILE A 171 6.12 16.16 -3.26
CA ILE A 171 5.35 14.93 -3.46
C ILE A 171 6.27 13.70 -3.46
N MET A 172 7.36 13.73 -4.22
CA MET A 172 8.24 12.56 -4.33
C MET A 172 8.93 12.20 -3.02
N LEU A 173 9.33 13.18 -2.24
CA LEU A 173 10.04 12.97 -0.97
C LEU A 173 9.10 12.51 0.15
N PHE A 174 7.92 13.11 0.24
CA PHE A 174 7.05 12.97 1.41
C PHE A 174 5.89 12.01 1.19
N ARG A 175 5.49 11.75 -0.06
CA ARG A 175 4.37 10.86 -0.31
C ARG A 175 4.75 9.41 -0.06
N LYS A 176 4.14 8.86 0.98
CA LYS A 176 4.26 7.46 1.37
C LYS A 176 2.94 6.73 1.07
N ARG A 177 3.05 5.45 0.79
CA ARG A 177 1.90 4.53 0.65
C ARG A 177 2.09 3.35 1.59
N ASP A 178 0.98 2.81 2.04
CA ASP A 178 0.95 1.55 2.79
C ASP A 178 1.45 0.40 1.94
N CYS A 179 2.40 -0.35 2.49
CA CYS A 179 2.95 -1.56 1.93
C CYS A 179 2.97 -2.65 3.00
N PHE A 180 2.91 -3.90 2.59
CA PHE A 180 2.89 -5.07 3.45
C PHE A 180 4.12 -5.92 3.17
N LYS A 181 4.93 -6.17 4.20
CA LYS A 181 6.12 -7.01 4.15
C LYS A 181 5.77 -8.39 4.71
N MET A 182 5.03 -9.21 3.95
CA MET A 182 4.52 -10.47 4.47
C MET A 182 5.48 -11.65 4.20
N PRO A 183 5.66 -12.58 5.14
CA PRO A 183 6.33 -13.85 4.86
C PRO A 183 5.47 -14.67 3.89
N ASN A 184 6.12 -15.51 3.08
CA ASN A 184 5.45 -16.55 2.31
C ASN A 184 4.81 -17.61 3.23
N ASN A 185 5.45 -17.94 4.36
CA ASN A 185 4.90 -18.75 5.43
C ASN A 185 4.02 -17.91 6.34
N LEU A 186 2.71 -18.01 6.14
CA LEU A 186 1.74 -17.19 6.86
C LEU A 186 1.38 -17.74 8.25
N GLU A 187 1.81 -18.95 8.59
CA GLU A 187 1.48 -19.66 9.84
C GLU A 187 2.48 -19.43 10.98
N THR A 188 3.65 -18.85 10.70
CA THR A 188 4.74 -18.64 11.68
C THR A 188 4.56 -17.44 12.60
N VAL A 189 3.47 -16.68 12.46
CA VAL A 189 3.31 -15.33 13.06
C VAL A 189 2.84 -15.35 14.53
N LYS A 190 3.02 -16.46 15.25
CA LYS A 190 2.34 -16.65 16.55
C LYS A 190 2.79 -15.72 17.69
N ASP A 191 3.96 -15.06 17.60
CA ASP A 191 4.59 -14.47 18.81
C ASP A 191 4.92 -12.96 18.78
N MET A 192 4.45 -12.16 17.81
CA MET A 192 4.67 -10.69 17.86
C MET A 192 3.47 -9.98 18.53
N LYS A 193 3.72 -9.24 19.61
CA LYS A 193 2.70 -8.44 20.32
C LYS A 193 2.18 -7.32 19.43
N ILE A 194 0.92 -7.46 18.97
CA ILE A 194 0.21 -6.50 18.10
C ILE A 194 0.25 -5.06 18.63
N GLU A 195 0.26 -4.90 19.95
CA GLU A 195 0.18 -3.60 20.63
C GLU A 195 1.49 -2.78 20.58
N GLU A 196 2.66 -3.44 20.50
CA GLU A 196 3.95 -2.76 20.36
C GLU A 196 4.15 -2.26 18.93
N HIS A 197 3.78 -3.07 17.93
CA HIS A 197 3.87 -2.68 16.51
C HIS A 197 2.90 -1.55 16.14
N ILE A 198 1.69 -1.53 16.72
CA ILE A 198 0.74 -0.43 16.54
C ILE A 198 1.30 0.89 17.11
N ARG A 199 2.05 0.86 18.22
CA ARG A 199 2.69 2.07 18.78
C ARG A 199 3.76 2.62 17.83
N ASP A 200 4.62 1.76 17.28
CA ASP A 200 5.68 2.17 16.35
C ASP A 200 5.13 2.73 15.02
N LEU A 201 3.98 2.24 14.55
CA LEU A 201 3.29 2.78 13.38
C LEU A 201 2.70 4.18 13.60
N HIS A 202 2.45 4.58 14.85
CA HIS A 202 1.92 5.89 15.21
C HIS A 202 3.00 6.92 15.56
N LEU A 203 4.24 6.49 15.81
CA LEU A 203 5.38 7.35 16.15
C LEU A 203 6.23 7.80 14.92
N LYS A 204 5.79 7.53 13.68
CA LYS A 204 6.46 7.93 12.41
C LYS A 204 5.53 8.52 11.34
#